data_AF-A0A2N5ZG25-F1
#
_entry.id   AF-A0A2N5ZG25-F1
#
_cell.length_a   1.000
_cell.length_b   1.000
_cell.length_c   1.000
_cell.angle_alpha   90.00
_cell.angle_beta   90.00
_cell.angle_gamma   90.00
#
_symmetry.space_group_name_H-M   'P 1'
#
loop_
_entity.id
_entity.type
_entity.pdbx_description
1 polymer ?
#
loop_
_entity_poly.entity_id
_entity_poly.type
_entity_poly.pdbx_seq_one_letter_code
_entity_poly.pdbx_strand_id
1 'polypeptide(L)'
;MKKLTVLSIVVLLVFSVISMDLTNLNGAFDILKVDVENDSYTTEDTLFLTRNLSRGSFDISYSVDAEDRSEIQGVVFSTVGQETYATVNFSGEEKTYVVVDNNHLYMTLVNVDDYEDVLKLVYNKTYNEFDYEEFYASIADLKDEDLKDELHTLVDNQKVLSYTDAREAFFGKLDNYNGYVEDVYTGKMVRTSGIPDGTVMNCEHTWPQSMFGSGDTTAKKDDINHLYPCDSRANSIRSNYPFGNVESETWSEAGSKRGSGEFGGTVFEPRDEHKGNVARSMFYFSVRYNMSIDSDQERTLREWNKLDPVDEKEIARNNGVESEQYNRNPFVDHPEFVDQIDNF
;
A
#
# COMPACT_ATOMS: atom_id res chain seq x y z
N MET A 1 -19.09 -22.61 48.61
CA MET A 1 -18.61 -21.50 47.76
C MET A 1 -17.11 -21.64 47.57
N LYS A 2 -16.68 -22.31 46.50
CA LYS A 2 -15.29 -22.35 46.06
C LYS A 2 -15.25 -21.67 44.69
N LYS A 3 -14.38 -20.65 44.60
CA LYS A 3 -14.14 -19.85 43.41
C LYS A 3 -13.63 -20.74 42.28
N LEU A 4 -14.22 -20.59 41.09
CA LEU A 4 -13.77 -21.24 39.87
C LEU A 4 -12.63 -20.41 39.27
N THR A 5 -11.51 -21.07 39.04
CA THR A 5 -10.32 -20.55 38.37
C THR A 5 -10.57 -20.60 36.86
N VAL A 6 -10.42 -19.47 36.16
CA VAL A 6 -10.42 -19.45 34.68
C VAL A 6 -9.02 -19.83 34.23
N LEU A 7 -8.92 -21.00 33.60
CA LEU A 7 -7.74 -21.45 32.86
C LEU A 7 -8.08 -21.22 31.39
N SER A 8 -7.51 -20.19 30.77
CA SER A 8 -7.69 -19.94 29.33
C SER A 8 -6.94 -21.02 28.56
N ILE A 9 -7.68 -21.93 27.94
CA ILE A 9 -7.20 -22.90 26.97
C ILE A 9 -7.19 -22.19 25.62
N VAL A 10 -6.01 -21.91 25.08
CA VAL A 10 -5.84 -21.52 23.68
C VAL A 10 -6.05 -22.79 22.85
N VAL A 11 -7.21 -22.91 22.21
CA VAL A 11 -7.49 -23.96 21.23
C VAL A 11 -6.85 -23.52 19.91
N LEU A 12 -5.79 -24.22 19.49
CA LEU A 12 -5.28 -24.12 18.12
C LEU A 12 -6.35 -24.72 17.19
N LEU A 13 -7.09 -23.88 16.46
CA LEU A 13 -7.94 -24.30 15.35
C LEU A 13 -7.11 -24.24 14.07
N VAL A 14 -6.90 -25.39 13.44
CA VAL A 14 -6.22 -25.49 12.14
C VAL A 14 -7.28 -25.23 11.06
N PHE A 15 -7.27 -24.05 10.45
CA PHE A 15 -8.13 -23.72 9.30
C PHE A 15 -7.33 -23.86 8.01
N SER A 16 -7.79 -24.72 7.09
CA SER A 16 -7.30 -24.80 5.71
C SER A 16 -7.77 -23.57 4.93
N VAL A 17 -6.84 -22.68 4.54
CA VAL A 17 -7.12 -21.59 3.60
C VAL A 17 -6.99 -22.12 2.19
N ILE A 18 -8.02 -21.91 1.37
CA ILE A 18 -7.92 -22.07 -0.09
C ILE A 18 -7.53 -20.69 -0.63
N SER A 19 -6.26 -20.53 -1.03
CA SER A 19 -5.78 -19.37 -1.78
C SER A 19 -5.78 -19.71 -3.27
N MET A 20 -6.38 -18.86 -4.11
CA MET A 20 -6.44 -19.07 -5.55
C MET A 20 -6.19 -17.77 -6.32
N ASP A 21 -5.29 -17.85 -7.30
CA ASP A 21 -4.97 -16.78 -8.24
C ASP A 21 -6.00 -16.77 -9.40
N LEU A 22 -6.73 -15.67 -9.55
CA LEU A 22 -7.80 -15.52 -10.55
C LEU A 22 -7.30 -15.00 -11.91
N THR A 23 -5.99 -14.79 -12.09
CA THR A 23 -5.40 -14.23 -13.33
C THR A 23 -5.60 -15.09 -14.57
N ASN A 24 -5.96 -16.38 -14.42
CA ASN A 24 -6.10 -17.34 -15.53
C ASN A 24 -7.55 -17.66 -15.95
N LEU A 25 -8.54 -16.97 -15.38
CA LEU A 25 -9.96 -17.16 -15.71
C LEU A 25 -10.30 -16.40 -17.00
N ASN A 26 -10.56 -17.15 -18.08
CA ASN A 26 -10.81 -16.64 -19.43
C ASN A 26 -12.26 -16.90 -19.85
N GLY A 27 -13.20 -16.09 -19.34
CA GLY A 27 -14.61 -16.16 -19.76
C GLY A 27 -15.42 -14.91 -19.40
N ALA A 28 -16.49 -14.65 -20.15
CA ALA A 28 -17.45 -13.58 -19.83
C ALA A 28 -18.24 -13.86 -18.52
N PHE A 29 -18.19 -15.11 -18.05
CA PHE A 29 -18.72 -15.61 -16.79
C PHE A 29 -17.79 -16.74 -16.35
N ASP A 30 -17.06 -16.57 -15.26
CA ASP A 30 -16.34 -17.67 -14.63
C ASP A 30 -17.07 -18.03 -13.34
N ILE A 31 -17.45 -19.30 -13.22
CA ILE A 31 -18.13 -19.86 -12.06
C ILE A 31 -17.05 -20.48 -11.18
N LEU A 32 -16.80 -19.89 -10.02
CA LEU A 32 -15.91 -20.50 -9.03
C LEU A 32 -16.73 -21.39 -8.10
N LYS A 33 -16.45 -22.70 -8.10
CA LYS A 33 -16.98 -23.64 -7.10
C LYS A 33 -15.98 -23.71 -5.94
N VAL A 34 -16.43 -23.43 -4.72
CA VAL A 34 -15.62 -23.67 -3.54
C VAL A 34 -16.38 -24.56 -2.57
N ASP A 35 -15.78 -25.69 -2.26
CA ASP A 35 -16.28 -26.66 -1.30
C ASP A 35 -15.77 -26.25 0.10
N VAL A 36 -16.68 -25.96 1.01
CA VAL A 36 -16.35 -25.58 2.39
C VAL A 36 -16.49 -26.80 3.29
N GLU A 37 -15.37 -27.38 3.72
CA GLU A 37 -15.39 -28.43 4.75
C GLU A 37 -15.54 -27.80 6.14
N ASN A 38 -16.52 -28.29 6.91
CA ASN A 38 -16.73 -27.89 8.29
C ASN A 38 -16.55 -29.12 9.19
N ASP A 39 -15.70 -29.02 10.23
CA ASP A 39 -15.27 -30.13 11.10
C ASP A 39 -16.38 -30.77 11.96
N SER A 40 -17.65 -30.44 11.72
CA SER A 40 -18.77 -30.94 12.52
C SER A 40 -20.01 -31.42 11.74
N TYR A 41 -20.09 -31.24 10.42
CA TYR A 41 -21.22 -31.73 9.61
C TYR A 41 -20.75 -32.17 8.21
N THR A 42 -21.23 -33.32 7.75
CA THR A 42 -20.89 -33.93 6.45
C THR A 42 -21.63 -33.31 5.27
N THR A 43 -21.92 -32.02 5.30
CA THR A 43 -22.65 -31.32 4.22
C THR A 43 -21.72 -30.36 3.52
N GLU A 44 -21.52 -30.59 2.22
CA GLU A 44 -20.70 -29.75 1.34
C GLU A 44 -21.49 -28.47 0.98
N ASP A 45 -21.25 -27.37 1.69
CA ASP A 45 -21.76 -26.07 1.28
C ASP A 45 -20.96 -25.56 0.08
N THR A 46 -21.66 -25.20 -1.01
CA THR A 46 -21.04 -24.69 -2.24
C THR A 46 -21.42 -23.22 -2.48
N LEU A 47 -20.42 -22.32 -2.40
CA LEU A 47 -20.57 -20.92 -2.81
C LEU A 47 -20.17 -20.76 -4.29
N PHE A 48 -21.00 -20.08 -5.09
CA PHE A 48 -20.69 -19.73 -6.48
C PHE A 48 -20.42 -18.23 -6.66
N LEU A 49 -19.16 -17.88 -6.90
CA LEU A 49 -18.79 -16.49 -7.16
C LEU A 49 -18.76 -16.26 -8.67
N THR A 50 -19.50 -15.26 -9.17
CA THR A 50 -19.47 -14.87 -10.58
C THR A 50 -18.97 -13.43 -10.72
N ARG A 51 -17.91 -13.20 -11.49
CA ARG A 51 -17.41 -11.85 -11.77
C ARG A 51 -18.13 -11.24 -12.97
N ASN A 52 -18.74 -10.06 -12.81
CA ASN A 52 -19.37 -9.33 -13.92
C ASN A 52 -18.44 -8.21 -14.43
N LEU A 53 -17.60 -8.55 -15.39
CA LEU A 53 -16.57 -7.67 -15.97
C LEU A 53 -17.14 -6.40 -16.64
N SER A 54 -18.43 -6.39 -17.01
CA SER A 54 -19.05 -5.25 -17.70
C SER A 54 -19.51 -4.13 -16.77
N ARG A 55 -19.66 -4.40 -15.47
CA ARG A 55 -20.17 -3.47 -14.46
C ARG A 55 -19.17 -3.17 -13.35
N GLY A 56 -18.01 -3.84 -13.35
CA GLY A 56 -17.04 -3.75 -12.26
C GLY A 56 -17.59 -4.29 -10.93
N SER A 57 -18.59 -5.18 -10.97
CA SER A 57 -19.26 -5.74 -9.80
C SER A 57 -19.12 -7.26 -9.75
N PHE A 58 -19.08 -7.82 -8.55
CA PHE A 58 -19.22 -9.27 -8.34
C PHE A 58 -20.71 -9.61 -8.19
N ASP A 59 -21.20 -10.56 -8.98
CA ASP A 59 -22.51 -11.17 -8.80
C ASP A 59 -22.29 -12.48 -8.02
N ILE A 60 -22.58 -12.47 -6.70
CA ILE A 60 -22.44 -13.66 -5.85
C ILE A 60 -23.75 -14.45 -5.88
N SER A 61 -23.68 -15.74 -6.20
CA SER A 61 -24.79 -16.68 -6.11
C SER A 61 -24.41 -17.85 -5.22
N TYR A 62 -25.23 -18.24 -4.25
CA TYR A 62 -24.91 -19.39 -3.40
C TYR A 62 -25.84 -20.56 -3.73
N SER A 63 -25.38 -21.79 -3.50
CA SER A 63 -26.25 -22.97 -3.47
C SER A 63 -26.01 -23.69 -2.16
N VAL A 64 -26.86 -23.43 -1.18
CA VAL A 64 -26.96 -24.26 0.02
C VAL A 64 -27.81 -25.49 -0.30
N ASP A 65 -27.53 -26.60 0.39
CA ASP A 65 -28.37 -27.79 0.33
C ASP A 65 -29.84 -27.43 0.63
N ALA A 66 -30.79 -28.21 0.12
CA ALA A 66 -32.20 -27.81 0.07
C ALA A 66 -32.86 -27.57 1.45
N GLU A 67 -32.22 -28.03 2.53
CA GLU A 67 -32.69 -27.86 3.91
C GLU A 67 -32.28 -26.50 4.53
N ASP A 68 -31.17 -25.89 4.12
CA ASP A 68 -30.63 -24.64 4.71
C ASP A 68 -30.99 -23.36 3.94
N ARG A 69 -31.69 -23.48 2.81
CA ARG A 69 -32.19 -22.33 2.01
C ARG A 69 -33.11 -21.38 2.79
N SER A 70 -33.66 -21.85 3.92
CA SER A 70 -34.55 -21.05 4.76
C SER A 70 -33.84 -20.10 5.72
N GLU A 71 -32.51 -20.21 5.86
CA GLU A 71 -31.76 -19.48 6.87
C GLU A 71 -31.08 -18.21 6.36
N ILE A 72 -30.83 -18.04 5.07
CA ILE A 72 -30.13 -16.83 4.59
C ILE A 72 -31.08 -15.62 4.57
N GLN A 73 -30.73 -14.62 5.39
CA GLN A 73 -31.48 -13.37 5.57
C GLN A 73 -31.05 -12.29 4.57
N GLY A 74 -29.81 -12.33 4.05
CA GLY A 74 -29.32 -11.38 3.05
C GLY A 74 -27.80 -11.43 2.84
N VAL A 75 -27.32 -10.78 1.79
CA VAL A 75 -25.88 -10.54 1.54
C VAL A 75 -25.67 -9.03 1.47
N VAL A 76 -24.69 -8.52 2.22
CA VAL A 76 -24.32 -7.10 2.26
C VAL A 76 -22.93 -6.94 1.66
N PHE A 77 -22.81 -6.03 0.71
CA PHE A 77 -21.53 -5.65 0.14
C PHE A 77 -21.06 -4.34 0.75
N SER A 78 -19.78 -4.26 1.10
CA SER A 78 -19.13 -3.01 1.49
C SER A 78 -17.83 -2.84 0.70
N THR A 79 -17.39 -1.59 0.57
CA THR A 79 -16.17 -1.24 -0.13
C THR A 79 -15.37 -0.30 0.77
N VAL A 80 -14.10 -0.63 1.01
CA VAL A 80 -13.13 0.21 1.72
C VAL A 80 -11.89 0.27 0.81
N GLY A 81 -11.51 1.47 0.37
CA GLY A 81 -10.41 1.63 -0.58
C GLY A 81 -10.64 0.88 -1.92
N GLN A 82 -9.72 -0.01 -2.28
CA GLN A 82 -9.81 -0.91 -3.45
C GLN A 82 -10.44 -2.27 -3.15
N GLU A 83 -10.80 -2.53 -1.90
CA GLU A 83 -11.24 -3.83 -1.43
C GLU A 83 -12.78 -3.90 -1.42
N THR A 84 -13.34 -5.04 -1.80
CA THR A 84 -14.80 -5.28 -1.80
C THR A 84 -15.11 -6.43 -0.88
N TYR A 85 -15.85 -6.19 0.20
CA TYR A 85 -16.23 -7.20 1.19
C TYR A 85 -17.66 -7.69 0.93
N ALA A 86 -17.94 -8.95 1.28
CA ALA A 86 -19.26 -9.56 1.12
C ALA A 86 -19.70 -10.32 2.39
N THR A 87 -20.54 -9.70 3.21
CA THR A 87 -21.10 -10.30 4.44
C THR A 87 -22.34 -11.12 4.11
N VAL A 88 -22.43 -12.37 4.59
CA VAL A 88 -23.59 -13.25 4.37
C VAL A 88 -24.32 -13.49 5.69
N ASN A 89 -25.58 -13.05 5.78
CA ASN A 89 -26.38 -13.14 7.01
C ASN A 89 -27.20 -14.43 7.02
N PHE A 90 -27.02 -15.28 8.04
CA PHE A 90 -27.84 -16.48 8.29
C PHE A 90 -28.82 -16.23 9.44
N SER A 91 -29.86 -17.05 9.56
CA SER A 91 -30.91 -16.90 10.55
C SER A 91 -30.43 -17.50 11.86
N GLY A 92 -29.98 -16.65 12.77
CA GLY A 92 -29.53 -17.06 14.10
C GLY A 92 -28.02 -16.99 14.33
N GLU A 93 -27.20 -16.82 13.27
CA GLU A 93 -25.76 -16.55 13.35
C GLU A 93 -25.32 -15.65 12.17
N GLU A 94 -24.51 -14.62 12.44
CA GLU A 94 -23.89 -13.78 11.42
C GLU A 94 -22.55 -14.39 11.00
N LYS A 95 -22.35 -14.67 9.70
CA LYS A 95 -21.11 -15.29 9.19
C LYS A 95 -20.51 -14.39 8.12
N THR A 96 -19.39 -13.76 8.43
CA THR A 96 -18.71 -12.85 7.50
C THR A 96 -17.74 -13.63 6.61
N TYR A 97 -17.92 -13.50 5.29
CA TYR A 97 -16.95 -13.93 4.29
C TYR A 97 -16.25 -12.67 3.76
N VAL A 98 -14.98 -12.77 3.39
CA VAL A 98 -14.21 -11.61 2.88
C VAL A 98 -13.72 -11.91 1.48
N VAL A 99 -13.78 -10.91 0.60
CA VAL A 99 -13.18 -10.94 -0.73
C VAL A 99 -12.12 -9.84 -0.72
N VAL A 100 -10.88 -10.16 -1.10
CA VAL A 100 -9.77 -9.20 -1.08
C VAL A 100 -9.20 -9.08 -2.48
N ASP A 101 -9.31 -7.87 -3.04
CA ASP A 101 -8.70 -7.45 -4.30
C ASP A 101 -9.29 -8.06 -5.61
N ASN A 102 -9.10 -7.33 -6.71
CA ASN A 102 -9.57 -7.60 -8.07
C ASN A 102 -9.10 -8.94 -8.66
N ASN A 103 -8.08 -9.58 -8.06
CA ASN A 103 -7.41 -10.77 -8.59
C ASN A 103 -7.27 -11.94 -7.59
N HIS A 104 -7.68 -11.81 -6.33
CA HIS A 104 -7.55 -12.86 -5.32
C HIS A 104 -8.86 -13.10 -4.56
N LEU A 105 -9.09 -14.34 -4.12
CA LEU A 105 -10.22 -14.69 -3.27
C LEU A 105 -9.69 -15.41 -2.03
N TYR A 106 -10.02 -14.88 -0.85
CA TYR A 106 -9.67 -15.48 0.44
C TYR A 106 -10.92 -15.69 1.28
N MET A 107 -11.46 -16.91 1.27
CA MET A 107 -12.60 -17.23 2.14
C MET A 107 -12.11 -17.79 3.47
N THR A 108 -12.50 -17.13 4.55
CA THR A 108 -12.38 -17.67 5.90
C THR A 108 -13.72 -17.45 6.62
N LEU A 109 -14.20 -18.48 7.33
CA LEU A 109 -15.28 -18.33 8.30
C LEU A 109 -14.70 -17.58 9.50
N VAL A 110 -15.20 -16.39 9.79
CA VAL A 110 -14.79 -15.65 10.99
C VAL A 110 -16.01 -15.42 11.86
N ASN A 111 -15.97 -15.98 13.07
CA ASN A 111 -16.97 -15.78 14.11
C ASN A 111 -16.44 -14.61 14.97
N VAL A 112 -16.67 -13.38 14.50
CA VAL A 112 -16.16 -12.16 15.15
C VAL A 112 -17.30 -11.19 15.31
N ASP A 113 -17.42 -10.66 16.51
CA ASP A 113 -18.45 -9.70 16.89
C ASP A 113 -18.18 -8.29 16.32
N ASP A 114 -17.02 -8.06 15.69
CA ASP A 114 -16.56 -6.75 15.22
C ASP A 114 -15.93 -6.81 13.82
N TYR A 115 -16.33 -5.86 12.97
CA TYR A 115 -15.86 -5.67 11.60
C TYR A 115 -14.36 -5.33 11.54
N GLU A 116 -13.85 -4.58 12.52
CA GLU A 116 -12.43 -4.18 12.60
C GLU A 116 -11.50 -5.39 12.84
N ASP A 117 -11.96 -6.40 13.57
CA ASP A 117 -11.17 -7.60 13.84
C ASP A 117 -11.15 -8.55 12.63
N VAL A 118 -12.22 -8.56 11.83
CA VAL A 118 -12.25 -9.25 10.54
C VAL A 118 -11.20 -8.63 9.58
N LEU A 119 -11.13 -7.30 9.51
CA LEU A 119 -10.16 -6.59 8.67
C LEU A 119 -8.72 -6.94 9.03
N LYS A 120 -8.38 -6.93 10.33
CA LYS A 120 -7.05 -7.32 10.82
C LYS A 120 -6.71 -8.76 10.50
N LEU A 121 -7.66 -9.69 10.66
CA LEU A 121 -7.42 -11.11 10.44
C LEU A 121 -7.18 -11.44 8.96
N VAL A 122 -7.90 -10.75 8.07
CA VAL A 122 -7.76 -10.92 6.62
C VAL A 122 -6.48 -10.27 6.11
N TYR A 123 -6.14 -9.08 6.62
CA TYR A 123 -4.89 -8.40 6.31
C TYR A 123 -3.67 -9.25 6.73
N ASN A 124 -3.66 -9.76 7.96
CA ASN A 124 -2.56 -10.57 8.52
C ASN A 124 -2.36 -11.94 7.84
N LYS A 125 -3.36 -12.46 7.12
CA LYS A 125 -3.33 -13.81 6.54
C LYS A 125 -3.06 -13.83 5.03
N THR A 126 -3.24 -12.70 4.36
CA THR A 126 -3.11 -12.54 2.89
C THR A 126 -1.68 -12.26 2.47
N TYR A 127 -0.93 -11.53 3.30
CA TYR A 127 0.52 -11.45 3.20
C TYR A 127 1.06 -12.55 4.10
N ASN A 128 1.96 -13.42 3.61
CA ASN A 128 2.90 -14.07 4.52
C ASN A 128 3.43 -12.94 5.39
N GLU A 129 3.17 -13.01 6.70
CA GLU A 129 3.54 -11.99 7.68
C GLU A 129 4.99 -11.62 7.37
N PHE A 130 5.19 -10.48 6.69
CA PHE A 130 6.49 -9.86 6.68
C PHE A 130 6.65 -9.49 8.13
N ASP A 131 7.35 -10.34 8.87
CA ASP A 131 7.51 -10.18 10.29
C ASP A 131 8.45 -8.99 10.46
N TYR A 132 7.84 -7.80 10.54
CA TYR A 132 8.54 -6.54 10.75
C TYR A 132 9.42 -6.60 11.98
N GLU A 133 8.96 -7.31 13.02
CA GLU A 133 9.72 -7.49 14.25
C GLU A 133 10.96 -8.34 13.97
N GLU A 134 10.85 -9.45 13.23
CA GLU A 134 12.03 -10.24 12.83
C GLU A 134 12.95 -9.46 11.88
N PHE A 135 12.40 -8.76 10.89
CA PHE A 135 13.17 -8.05 9.88
C PHE A 135 13.97 -6.89 10.46
N TYR A 136 13.38 -6.14 11.41
CA TYR A 136 14.03 -5.00 12.07
C TYR A 136 14.60 -5.35 13.47
N ALA A 137 14.55 -6.61 13.89
CA ALA A 137 15.07 -7.05 15.20
C ALA A 137 16.53 -6.66 15.42
N SER A 138 17.37 -6.73 14.37
CA SER A 138 18.80 -6.42 14.47
C SER A 138 19.08 -4.94 14.72
N ILE A 139 18.11 -4.06 14.45
CA ILE A 139 18.28 -2.60 14.52
C ILE A 139 17.49 -1.92 15.63
N ALA A 140 16.66 -2.66 16.37
CA ALA A 140 15.69 -2.11 17.32
C ALA A 140 16.27 -1.16 18.39
N ASP A 141 17.54 -1.36 18.78
CA ASP A 141 18.23 -0.54 19.79
C ASP A 141 19.26 0.44 19.20
N LEU A 142 19.44 0.47 17.89
CA LEU A 142 20.40 1.35 17.22
C LEU A 142 19.86 2.77 17.09
N LYS A 143 20.76 3.76 16.97
CA LYS A 143 20.43 5.18 16.75
C LYS A 143 21.45 5.85 15.85
N ASP A 144 21.08 7.01 15.33
CA ASP A 144 21.97 7.91 14.60
C ASP A 144 22.72 7.19 13.47
N GLU A 145 24.02 7.39 13.36
CA GLU A 145 24.84 6.77 12.32
C GLU A 145 24.82 5.24 12.38
N ASP A 146 24.74 4.63 13.58
CA ASP A 146 24.68 3.17 13.70
C ASP A 146 23.36 2.61 13.12
N LEU A 147 22.23 3.28 13.39
CA LEU A 147 20.94 2.91 12.81
C LEU A 147 20.91 3.16 11.30
N LYS A 148 21.45 4.30 10.87
CA LYS A 148 21.52 4.69 9.46
C LYS A 148 22.34 3.72 8.63
N ASP A 149 23.51 3.29 9.12
CA ASP A 149 24.40 2.34 8.45
C ASP A 149 23.76 0.95 8.33
N GLU A 150 23.06 0.48 9.37
CA GLU A 150 22.41 -0.82 9.33
C GLU A 150 21.13 -0.80 8.48
N LEU A 151 20.35 0.29 8.53
CA LEU A 151 19.24 0.51 7.60
C LEU A 151 19.73 0.53 6.15
N HIS A 152 20.83 1.22 5.85
CA HIS A 152 21.46 1.21 4.53
C HIS A 152 21.76 -0.22 4.06
N THR A 153 22.36 -1.02 4.93
CA THR A 153 22.66 -2.44 4.65
C THR A 153 21.40 -3.26 4.40
N LEU A 154 20.33 -3.07 5.20
CA LEU A 154 19.06 -3.76 5.05
C LEU A 154 18.37 -3.47 3.70
N VAL A 155 18.45 -2.23 3.21
CA VAL A 155 17.73 -1.80 2.00
C VAL A 155 18.57 -1.81 0.72
N ASP A 156 19.86 -2.15 0.78
CA ASP A 156 20.76 -2.21 -0.39
C ASP A 156 20.51 -3.43 -1.30
N ASN A 157 19.61 -4.34 -0.91
CA ASN A 157 19.29 -5.59 -1.60
C ASN A 157 18.39 -5.44 -2.85
N GLN A 158 18.21 -4.21 -3.35
CA GLN A 158 17.34 -3.89 -4.47
C GLN A 158 17.66 -4.72 -5.75
N LYS A 159 16.65 -5.36 -6.30
CA LYS A 159 16.62 -5.80 -7.70
C LYS A 159 16.46 -4.58 -8.61
N VAL A 160 17.54 -4.22 -9.28
CA VAL A 160 17.55 -3.12 -10.25
C VAL A 160 16.71 -3.51 -11.48
N LEU A 161 15.61 -2.79 -11.69
CA LEU A 161 14.76 -2.88 -12.87
C LEU A 161 15.31 -1.95 -13.96
N SER A 162 14.85 -2.12 -15.20
CA SER A 162 15.03 -1.04 -16.17
C SER A 162 14.08 0.12 -15.87
N TYR A 163 14.44 1.33 -16.27
CA TYR A 163 13.55 2.49 -16.14
C TYR A 163 12.15 2.28 -16.74
N THR A 164 12.05 1.50 -17.82
CA THR A 164 10.76 1.15 -18.41
C THR A 164 10.00 0.20 -17.49
N ASP A 165 10.63 -0.88 -17.01
CA ASP A 165 9.97 -1.88 -16.15
C ASP A 165 9.53 -1.26 -14.81
N ALA A 166 10.35 -0.38 -14.22
CA ALA A 166 9.99 0.35 -13.00
C ALA A 166 8.73 1.20 -13.22
N ARG A 167 8.64 1.88 -14.37
CA ARG A 167 7.46 2.68 -14.75
C ARG A 167 6.26 1.81 -15.08
N GLU A 168 6.44 0.67 -15.74
CA GLU A 168 5.36 -0.29 -15.97
C GLU A 168 4.78 -0.80 -14.65
N ALA A 169 5.64 -1.11 -13.67
CA ALA A 169 5.22 -1.55 -12.35
C ALA A 169 4.35 -0.48 -11.65
N PHE A 170 4.83 0.76 -11.49
CA PHE A 170 4.06 1.73 -10.72
C PHE A 170 2.86 2.31 -11.48
N PHE A 171 2.96 2.60 -12.79
CA PHE A 171 1.80 3.11 -13.55
C PHE A 171 0.78 2.02 -13.91
N GLY A 172 1.21 0.77 -14.05
CA GLY A 172 0.34 -0.33 -14.47
C GLY A 172 -0.31 -1.05 -13.30
N LYS A 173 0.35 -1.07 -12.14
CA LYS A 173 -0.05 -1.90 -10.99
C LYS A 173 -0.09 -1.11 -9.68
N LEU A 174 1.04 -0.56 -9.22
CA LEU A 174 1.14 -0.07 -7.83
C LEU A 174 0.33 1.20 -7.56
N ASP A 175 0.38 2.17 -8.47
CA ASP A 175 -0.32 3.46 -8.36
C ASP A 175 -1.53 3.53 -9.30
N ASN A 176 -1.99 2.39 -9.82
CA ASN A 176 -3.12 2.31 -10.76
C ASN A 176 -4.38 1.80 -10.05
N TYR A 177 -5.32 2.71 -9.83
CA TYR A 177 -6.57 2.44 -9.15
C TYR A 177 -7.72 2.41 -10.15
N ASN A 178 -8.27 1.22 -10.40
CA ASN A 178 -9.39 0.99 -11.31
C ASN A 178 -9.16 1.55 -12.73
N GLY A 179 -7.93 1.43 -13.24
CA GLY A 179 -7.54 1.93 -14.56
C GLY A 179 -7.22 3.43 -14.58
N TYR A 180 -6.99 4.05 -13.43
CA TYR A 180 -6.61 5.45 -13.30
C TYR A 180 -5.37 5.60 -12.42
N VAL A 181 -4.47 6.49 -12.84
CA VAL A 181 -3.33 6.95 -12.04
C VAL A 181 -3.58 8.40 -11.63
N GLU A 182 -3.25 8.74 -10.40
CA GLU A 182 -3.45 10.07 -9.82
C GLU A 182 -2.11 10.81 -9.76
N ASP A 183 -2.06 12.03 -10.29
CA ASP A 183 -0.90 12.91 -10.11
C ASP A 183 -0.73 13.29 -8.63
N VAL A 184 0.45 13.02 -8.09
CA VAL A 184 0.78 13.30 -6.69
C VAL A 184 0.82 14.79 -6.32
N TYR A 185 0.90 15.71 -7.28
CA TYR A 185 0.93 17.16 -6.99
C TYR A 185 -0.39 17.88 -7.26
N THR A 186 -1.15 17.49 -8.28
CA THR A 186 -2.40 18.20 -8.62
C THR A 186 -3.67 17.37 -8.43
N GLY A 187 -3.56 16.09 -8.08
CA GLY A 187 -4.70 15.16 -8.01
C GLY A 187 -5.32 14.86 -9.37
N LYS A 188 -4.66 15.25 -10.47
CA LYS A 188 -5.13 14.98 -11.83
C LYS A 188 -5.19 13.47 -12.08
N MET A 189 -6.37 12.99 -12.40
CA MET A 189 -6.60 11.59 -12.77
C MET A 189 -6.37 11.35 -14.26
N VAL A 190 -5.59 10.34 -14.61
CA VAL A 190 -5.36 9.90 -15.99
C VAL A 190 -5.73 8.43 -16.13
N ARG A 191 -6.61 8.12 -17.08
CA ARG A 191 -6.97 6.74 -17.39
C ARG A 191 -5.84 6.05 -18.14
N THR A 192 -5.38 4.91 -17.64
CA THR A 192 -4.30 4.12 -18.26
C THR A 192 -4.33 2.66 -17.80
N SER A 193 -3.76 1.76 -18.60
CA SER A 193 -3.54 0.34 -18.25
C SER A 193 -2.05 -0.01 -18.16
N GLY A 194 -1.18 1.00 -18.11
CA GLY A 194 0.27 0.90 -18.16
C GLY A 194 0.89 2.30 -18.20
N ILE A 195 2.08 2.46 -18.81
CA ILE A 195 2.73 3.77 -18.92
C ILE A 195 1.85 4.72 -19.76
N PRO A 196 1.38 5.85 -19.20
CA PRO A 196 0.57 6.84 -19.92
C PRO A 196 1.42 7.68 -20.88
N ASP A 197 0.76 8.50 -21.70
CA ASP A 197 1.44 9.54 -22.51
C ASP A 197 2.22 10.50 -21.58
N GLY A 198 3.55 10.53 -21.73
CA GLY A 198 4.47 11.34 -20.93
C GLY A 198 4.25 12.86 -21.06
N THR A 199 3.54 13.31 -22.09
CA THR A 199 3.13 14.71 -22.23
C THR A 199 1.93 15.07 -21.34
N VAL A 200 1.22 14.06 -20.83
CA VAL A 200 0.06 14.20 -19.94
C VAL A 200 0.44 13.85 -18.50
N MET A 201 1.05 12.68 -18.31
CA MET A 201 1.45 12.14 -17.01
C MET A 201 2.87 11.57 -17.12
N ASN A 202 3.79 12.14 -16.36
CA ASN A 202 5.19 11.82 -16.32
C ASN A 202 5.56 11.07 -15.03
N CYS A 203 6.81 10.59 -14.98
CA CYS A 203 7.40 10.05 -13.77
C CYS A 203 8.05 11.20 -12.97
N GLU A 204 7.59 11.43 -11.76
CA GLU A 204 8.25 12.29 -10.78
C GLU A 204 9.38 11.54 -10.11
N HIS A 205 10.54 12.17 -10.01
CA HIS A 205 11.66 11.71 -9.19
C HIS A 205 11.72 12.58 -7.94
N THR A 206 11.18 12.10 -6.82
CA THR A 206 11.11 12.87 -5.58
C THR A 206 12.50 13.36 -5.17
N TRP A 207 13.53 12.53 -5.29
CA TRP A 207 14.91 13.03 -5.36
C TRP A 207 15.27 13.39 -6.81
N PRO A 208 15.53 14.66 -7.17
CA PRO A 208 15.74 15.03 -8.56
C PRO A 208 16.93 14.29 -9.21
N GLN A 209 16.74 13.76 -10.42
CA GLN A 209 17.82 13.07 -11.17
C GLN A 209 19.07 13.95 -11.36
N SER A 210 18.90 15.27 -11.49
CA SER A 210 20.01 16.21 -11.61
C SER A 210 20.89 16.30 -10.35
N MET A 211 20.41 15.76 -9.23
CA MET A 211 21.07 15.78 -7.93
C MET A 211 21.65 14.43 -7.50
N PHE A 212 21.63 13.39 -8.35
CA PHE A 212 22.18 12.06 -8.04
C PHE A 212 23.69 12.02 -7.79
N GLY A 213 24.41 13.08 -8.13
CA GLY A 213 25.87 13.12 -8.05
C GLY A 213 26.54 12.17 -9.05
N SER A 214 27.77 11.77 -8.72
CA SER A 214 28.55 10.78 -9.48
C SER A 214 28.37 9.37 -8.87
N GLY A 215 28.14 8.34 -9.69
CA GLY A 215 28.03 6.96 -9.23
C GLY A 215 27.05 6.14 -10.08
N ASP A 216 26.55 5.02 -9.53
CA ASP A 216 25.46 4.26 -10.16
C ASP A 216 24.17 5.09 -10.15
N THR A 217 23.87 5.69 -11.31
CA THR A 217 22.67 6.47 -11.55
C THR A 217 21.49 5.60 -11.95
N THR A 218 21.71 4.35 -12.37
CA THR A 218 20.64 3.47 -12.87
C THR A 218 19.81 2.95 -11.70
N ALA A 219 20.45 2.41 -10.66
CA ALA A 219 19.76 1.97 -9.45
C ALA A 219 18.90 3.09 -8.84
N LYS A 220 19.50 4.29 -8.70
CA LYS A 220 18.81 5.50 -8.23
C LYS A 220 17.62 5.86 -9.11
N LYS A 221 17.80 5.92 -10.43
CA LYS A 221 16.76 6.37 -11.36
C LYS A 221 15.55 5.43 -11.40
N ASP A 222 15.79 4.15 -11.16
CA ASP A 222 14.83 3.07 -11.41
C ASP A 222 14.24 2.52 -10.08
N ASP A 223 14.50 3.17 -8.95
CA ASP A 223 14.01 2.80 -7.61
C ASP A 223 12.60 3.35 -7.32
N ILE A 224 11.59 2.50 -7.33
CA ILE A 224 10.18 2.89 -7.24
C ILE A 224 9.84 3.54 -5.88
N ASN A 225 10.65 3.35 -4.83
CA ASN A 225 10.44 3.99 -3.52
C ASN A 225 10.48 5.53 -3.54
N HIS A 226 10.96 6.13 -4.63
CA HIS A 226 10.97 7.60 -4.83
C HIS A 226 10.39 8.06 -6.18
N LEU A 227 9.71 7.15 -6.91
CA LEU A 227 9.07 7.47 -8.20
C LEU A 227 7.57 7.58 -8.04
N TYR A 228 6.95 8.59 -8.64
CA TYR A 228 5.49 8.76 -8.54
C TYR A 228 4.86 9.21 -9.87
N PRO A 229 3.56 8.91 -10.11
CA PRO A 229 2.81 9.53 -11.20
C PRO A 229 2.70 11.03 -10.96
N CYS A 230 3.09 11.86 -11.95
CA CYS A 230 2.89 13.30 -11.85
C CYS A 230 2.49 13.96 -13.16
N ASP A 231 1.61 14.96 -13.11
CA ASP A 231 1.23 15.74 -14.28
C ASP A 231 2.49 16.36 -14.91
N SER A 232 2.62 16.25 -16.23
CA SER A 232 3.84 16.66 -16.94
C SER A 232 4.18 18.14 -16.74
N ARG A 233 3.17 19.00 -16.59
CA ARG A 233 3.36 20.43 -16.32
C ARG A 233 3.68 20.67 -14.84
N ALA A 234 3.00 20.00 -13.91
CA ALA A 234 3.31 20.09 -12.49
C ALA A 234 4.75 19.64 -12.19
N ASN A 235 5.18 18.50 -12.73
CA ASN A 235 6.56 18.01 -12.65
C ASN A 235 7.55 19.05 -13.22
N SER A 236 7.25 19.62 -14.39
CA SER A 236 8.08 20.70 -14.98
C SER A 236 8.17 21.95 -14.09
N ILE A 237 7.10 22.27 -13.35
CA ILE A 237 7.05 23.40 -12.41
C ILE A 237 7.85 23.10 -11.15
N ARG A 238 7.74 21.88 -10.62
CA ARG A 238 8.50 21.36 -9.48
C ARG A 238 10.00 21.39 -9.76
N SER A 239 10.41 21.05 -10.98
CA SER A 239 11.80 21.13 -11.43
C SER A 239 12.75 20.36 -10.50
N ASN A 240 13.80 21.00 -9.99
CA ASN A 240 14.65 20.46 -8.93
C ASN A 240 14.67 21.37 -7.69
N TYR A 241 13.59 22.14 -7.47
CA TYR A 241 13.53 23.00 -6.30
C TYR A 241 13.50 22.16 -5.02
N PRO A 242 14.19 22.59 -3.96
CA PRO A 242 14.08 21.94 -2.66
C PRO A 242 12.63 21.96 -2.18
N PHE A 243 12.26 20.92 -1.45
CA PHE A 243 10.97 20.89 -0.77
C PHE A 243 11.01 21.81 0.45
N GLY A 244 9.95 22.56 0.67
CA GLY A 244 9.83 23.50 1.78
C GLY A 244 8.46 24.17 1.79
N ASN A 245 8.08 24.79 2.91
CA ASN A 245 6.84 25.55 2.97
C ASN A 245 6.98 26.85 2.16
N VAL A 246 5.99 27.13 1.31
CA VAL A 246 5.97 28.34 0.46
C VAL A 246 5.38 29.50 1.25
N GLU A 247 6.16 30.57 1.45
CA GLU A 247 5.70 31.80 2.12
C GLU A 247 5.01 32.77 1.15
N SER A 248 5.48 32.82 -0.11
CA SER A 248 4.84 33.63 -1.16
C SER A 248 4.82 32.87 -2.48
N GLU A 249 3.61 32.54 -2.91
CA GLU A 249 3.34 31.71 -4.08
C GLU A 249 3.65 32.46 -5.40
N THR A 250 4.35 31.79 -6.31
CA THR A 250 4.48 32.17 -7.73
C THR A 250 3.66 31.27 -8.64
N TRP A 251 3.26 30.12 -8.13
CA TRP A 251 2.34 29.16 -8.73
C TRP A 251 1.70 28.34 -7.62
N SER A 252 0.43 27.99 -7.81
CA SER A 252 -0.27 27.02 -6.98
C SER A 252 -1.37 26.33 -7.78
N GLU A 253 -1.59 25.05 -7.48
CA GLU A 253 -2.61 24.22 -8.09
C GLU A 253 -2.96 23.06 -7.14
N ALA A 254 -4.26 22.91 -6.83
CA ALA A 254 -4.80 21.81 -6.02
C ALA A 254 -4.02 21.52 -4.71
N GLY A 255 -3.56 22.58 -4.02
CA GLY A 255 -2.84 22.48 -2.75
C GLY A 255 -1.32 22.52 -2.90
N SER A 256 -0.77 22.06 -4.02
CA SER A 256 0.65 22.22 -4.31
C SER A 256 1.00 23.67 -4.65
N LYS A 257 2.18 24.10 -4.25
CA LYS A 257 2.67 25.48 -4.43
C LYS A 257 4.13 25.49 -4.82
N ARG A 258 4.52 26.55 -5.53
CA ARG A 258 5.92 26.91 -5.78
C ARG A 258 6.09 28.39 -5.58
N GLY A 259 7.11 28.80 -4.82
CA GLY A 259 7.34 30.20 -4.55
C GLY A 259 8.55 30.43 -3.68
N SER A 260 8.66 31.63 -3.09
CA SER A 260 9.72 31.89 -2.12
C SER A 260 9.46 31.08 -0.85
N GLY A 261 10.46 30.34 -0.38
CA GLY A 261 10.35 29.44 0.77
C GLY A 261 10.82 30.01 2.10
N GLU A 262 10.47 29.29 3.17
CA GLU A 262 10.74 29.63 4.58
C GLU A 262 12.23 29.78 4.94
N PHE A 263 13.13 29.14 4.19
CA PHE A 263 14.59 29.26 4.35
C PHE A 263 15.26 30.10 3.25
N GLY A 264 14.45 30.83 2.47
CA GLY A 264 14.91 31.66 1.35
C GLY A 264 15.09 30.87 0.05
N GLY A 265 15.12 31.60 -1.07
CA GLY A 265 15.13 30.98 -2.41
C GLY A 265 13.76 30.42 -2.81
N THR A 266 13.73 29.69 -3.93
CA THR A 266 12.50 29.08 -4.45
C THR A 266 12.37 27.64 -3.94
N VAL A 267 11.22 27.31 -3.35
CA VAL A 267 10.87 25.96 -2.89
C VAL A 267 9.61 25.44 -3.58
N PHE A 268 9.38 24.13 -3.45
CA PHE A 268 8.13 23.47 -3.81
C PHE A 268 7.47 22.87 -2.56
N GLU A 269 6.18 23.14 -2.37
CA GLU A 269 5.36 22.56 -1.31
C GLU A 269 4.33 21.66 -2.00
N PRO A 270 4.35 20.32 -1.80
CA PRO A 270 3.32 19.46 -2.34
C PRO A 270 2.00 19.68 -1.57
N ARG A 271 0.89 19.17 -2.13
CA ARG A 271 -0.40 19.09 -1.43
C ARG A 271 -0.28 18.35 -0.10
N ASP A 272 -1.15 18.69 0.84
CA ASP A 272 -1.04 18.22 2.23
C ASP A 272 -1.06 16.69 2.33
N GLU A 273 -1.88 16.02 1.51
CA GLU A 273 -1.98 14.56 1.46
C GLU A 273 -0.80 13.83 0.79
N HIS A 274 0.26 14.54 0.42
CA HIS A 274 1.47 13.95 -0.16
C HIS A 274 2.77 14.38 0.55
N LYS A 275 2.66 15.20 1.60
CA LYS A 275 3.81 15.75 2.32
C LYS A 275 4.63 14.66 3.02
N GLY A 276 3.95 13.69 3.62
CA GLY A 276 4.52 12.56 4.34
C GLY A 276 5.19 11.57 3.40
N ASN A 277 4.56 11.26 2.26
CA ASN A 277 5.16 10.42 1.23
C ASN A 277 6.49 11.02 0.73
N VAL A 278 6.49 12.33 0.42
CA VAL A 278 7.72 13.04 0.00
C VAL A 278 8.79 12.93 1.08
N ALA A 279 8.45 13.16 2.35
CA ALA A 279 9.39 13.07 3.45
C ALA A 279 10.01 11.67 3.56
N ARG A 280 9.19 10.62 3.61
CA ARG A 280 9.67 9.25 3.75
C ARG A 280 10.45 8.77 2.53
N SER A 281 10.10 9.18 1.31
CA SER A 281 10.91 8.90 0.11
C SER A 281 12.27 9.60 0.16
N MET A 282 12.34 10.85 0.64
CA MET A 282 13.60 11.59 0.76
C MET A 282 14.52 10.98 1.83
N PHE A 283 14.00 10.63 3.01
CA PHE A 283 14.76 9.95 4.07
C PHE A 283 15.26 8.58 3.58
N TYR A 284 14.39 7.79 2.95
CA TYR A 284 14.78 6.53 2.34
C TYR A 284 15.92 6.71 1.34
N PHE A 285 15.79 7.67 0.42
CA PHE A 285 16.79 7.87 -0.63
C PHE A 285 18.13 8.32 -0.05
N SER A 286 18.11 9.17 0.99
CA SER A 286 19.30 9.55 1.74
C SER A 286 20.00 8.32 2.33
N VAL A 287 19.29 7.45 3.04
CA VAL A 287 19.87 6.24 3.66
C VAL A 287 20.33 5.24 2.61
N ARG A 288 19.46 4.88 1.66
CA ARG A 288 19.73 3.90 0.61
C ARG A 288 20.97 4.25 -0.21
N TYR A 289 21.17 5.53 -0.52
CA TYR A 289 22.24 5.98 -1.41
C TYR A 289 23.35 6.77 -0.71
N ASN A 290 23.31 6.84 0.61
CA ASN A 290 24.23 7.60 1.46
C ASN A 290 24.41 9.06 0.98
N MET A 291 23.27 9.75 0.83
CA MET A 291 23.20 11.12 0.33
C MET A 291 22.63 12.05 1.40
N SER A 292 23.32 13.17 1.63
CA SER A 292 22.91 14.15 2.63
C SER A 292 21.71 14.99 2.20
N ILE A 293 20.81 15.29 3.13
CA ILE A 293 19.73 16.26 2.97
C ILE A 293 20.20 17.62 3.53
N ASP A 294 19.82 18.71 2.87
CA ASP A 294 20.09 20.04 3.44
C ASP A 294 19.34 20.23 4.76
N SER A 295 19.98 20.79 5.77
CA SER A 295 19.40 20.86 7.13
C SER A 295 18.10 21.65 7.23
N ASP A 296 17.91 22.67 6.36
CA ASP A 296 16.67 23.44 6.37
C ASP A 296 15.54 22.65 5.70
N GLN A 297 15.84 21.97 4.60
CA GLN A 297 14.89 21.04 3.98
C GLN A 297 14.55 19.87 4.92
N GLU A 298 15.54 19.27 5.59
CA GLU A 298 15.35 18.14 6.50
C GLU A 298 14.39 18.49 7.64
N ARG A 299 14.51 19.70 8.21
CA ARG A 299 13.60 20.22 9.23
C ARG A 299 12.15 20.16 8.76
N THR A 300 11.87 20.65 7.55
CA THR A 300 10.52 20.66 6.97
C THR A 300 10.03 19.24 6.67
N LEU A 301 10.90 18.35 6.16
CA LEU A 301 10.54 16.95 5.92
C LEU A 301 10.18 16.21 7.21
N ARG A 302 10.88 16.47 8.33
CA ARG A 302 10.54 15.89 9.64
C ARG A 302 9.16 16.35 10.13
N GLU A 303 8.83 17.61 9.91
CA GLU A 303 7.49 18.15 10.23
C GLU A 303 6.42 17.48 9.35
N TRP A 304 6.66 17.39 8.06
CA TRP A 304 5.75 16.77 7.10
C TRP A 304 5.51 15.28 7.38
N ASN A 305 6.54 14.52 7.78
CA ASN A 305 6.39 13.13 8.20
C ASN A 305 5.40 12.95 9.37
N LYS A 306 5.29 13.95 10.25
CA LYS A 306 4.36 13.93 11.39
C LYS A 306 2.97 14.47 11.04
N LEU A 307 2.90 15.46 10.15
CA LEU A 307 1.65 16.08 9.73
C LEU A 307 0.83 15.19 8.80
N ASP A 308 1.51 14.38 7.98
CA ASP A 308 0.92 13.44 7.05
C ASP A 308 1.41 12.01 7.39
N PRO A 309 0.74 11.34 8.35
CA PRO A 309 1.14 10.02 8.81
C PRO A 309 1.00 8.98 7.69
N VAL A 310 1.70 7.86 7.84
CA VAL A 310 1.60 6.72 6.93
C VAL A 310 0.14 6.26 6.83
N ASP A 311 -0.35 6.08 5.59
CA ASP A 311 -1.70 5.61 5.30
C ASP A 311 -1.69 4.22 4.64
N GLU A 312 -2.88 3.63 4.49
CA GLU A 312 -3.05 2.30 3.90
C GLU A 312 -2.54 2.23 2.45
N LYS A 313 -2.66 3.30 1.68
CA LYS A 313 -2.18 3.35 0.29
C LYS A 313 -0.66 3.27 0.26
N GLU A 314 0.01 3.98 1.15
CA GLU A 314 1.46 3.98 1.23
C GLU A 314 2.01 2.63 1.71
N ILE A 315 1.36 1.99 2.69
CA ILE A 315 1.72 0.64 3.14
C ILE A 315 1.55 -0.37 1.99
N ALA A 316 0.39 -0.35 1.31
CA ALA A 316 0.14 -1.23 0.17
C ALA A 316 1.16 -1.02 -0.95
N ARG A 317 1.50 0.24 -1.22
CA ARG A 317 2.53 0.60 -2.19
C ARG A 317 3.90 0.07 -1.77
N ASN A 318 4.29 0.19 -0.50
CA ASN A 318 5.59 -0.29 0.01
C ASN A 318 5.74 -1.80 -0.15
N ASN A 319 4.72 -2.57 0.26
CA ASN A 319 4.66 -4.02 0.07
C ASN A 319 4.70 -4.41 -1.43
N GLY A 320 4.04 -3.62 -2.26
CA GLY A 320 4.07 -3.78 -3.70
C GLY A 320 5.45 -3.53 -4.30
N VAL A 321 6.16 -2.48 -3.86
CA VAL A 321 7.53 -2.20 -4.29
C VAL A 321 8.48 -3.32 -3.88
N GLU A 322 8.38 -3.82 -2.65
CA GLU A 322 9.15 -4.97 -2.18
C GLU A 322 8.96 -6.19 -3.08
N SER A 323 7.74 -6.46 -3.52
CA SER A 323 7.45 -7.57 -4.43
C SER A 323 8.11 -7.42 -5.81
N GLU A 324 8.31 -6.18 -6.27
CA GLU A 324 8.92 -5.87 -7.58
C GLU A 324 10.45 -5.75 -7.51
N GLN A 325 10.98 -5.15 -6.44
CA GLN A 325 12.38 -4.73 -6.29
C GLN A 325 13.09 -5.33 -5.08
N TYR A 326 12.45 -6.13 -4.24
CA TYR A 326 13.00 -6.83 -3.07
C TYR A 326 13.53 -5.94 -1.93
N ASN A 327 13.49 -4.62 -2.10
CA ASN A 327 13.75 -3.63 -1.07
C ASN A 327 12.46 -2.88 -0.73
N ARG A 328 12.40 -2.36 0.48
CA ARG A 328 11.27 -1.59 1.02
C ARG A 328 11.74 -0.30 1.66
N ASN A 329 10.84 0.65 1.82
CA ASN A 329 11.10 1.89 2.54
C ASN A 329 10.85 1.68 4.05
N PRO A 330 11.90 1.67 4.90
CA PRO A 330 11.76 1.44 6.33
C PRO A 330 11.08 2.60 7.05
N PHE A 331 11.05 3.79 6.46
CA PHE A 331 10.35 4.94 7.03
C PHE A 331 8.84 4.90 6.78
N VAL A 332 8.37 4.05 5.86
CA VAL A 332 6.93 3.74 5.74
C VAL A 332 6.53 2.71 6.79
N ASP A 333 7.39 1.73 7.08
CA ASP A 333 7.10 0.69 8.07
C ASP A 333 7.23 1.21 9.51
N HIS A 334 8.28 1.99 9.76
CA HIS A 334 8.65 2.57 11.03
C HIS A 334 8.97 4.07 10.86
N PRO A 335 7.93 4.92 10.69
CA PRO A 335 8.11 6.37 10.52
C PRO A 335 8.83 7.03 11.71
N GLU A 336 8.82 6.39 12.88
CA GLU A 336 9.54 6.81 14.09
C GLU A 336 11.06 6.70 13.96
N PHE A 337 11.61 5.91 13.03
CA PHE A 337 13.07 5.86 12.80
C PHE A 337 13.64 7.22 12.37
N VAL A 338 12.81 8.09 11.78
CA VAL A 338 13.19 9.47 11.49
C VAL A 338 13.64 10.18 12.77
N ASP A 339 12.92 10.02 13.89
CA ASP A 339 13.25 10.67 15.17
C ASP A 339 14.41 9.97 15.92
N GLN A 340 14.93 8.85 15.39
CA GLN A 340 16.06 8.10 15.97
C GLN A 340 17.38 8.36 15.24
N ILE A 341 17.36 9.11 14.14
CA ILE A 341 18.52 9.50 13.36
C ILE A 341 18.63 11.02 13.41
N ASP A 342 19.72 11.57 13.94
CA ASP A 342 19.90 13.02 14.05
C ASP A 342 20.21 13.72 12.71
N ASN A 343 20.80 13.03 11.73
CA ASN A 343 21.30 13.64 10.49
C ASN A 343 21.21 12.72 9.26
N PHE A 344 20.50 13.16 8.22
CA PHE A 344 20.26 12.39 7.00
C PHE A 344 21.18 12.78 5.85
#